data_AF-A0A2J6IAW0-F1
#
_entry.id   AF-A0A2J6IAW0-F1
#
_cell.length_a   1.000
_cell.length_b   1.000
_cell.length_c   1.000
_cell.angle_alpha   90.00
_cell.angle_beta   90.00
_cell.angle_gamma   90.00
#
_symmetry.space_group_name_H-M   'P 1'
#
loop_
_entity.id
_entity.type
_entity.pdbx_description
1 polymer ?
#
loop_
_entity_poly.entity_id
_entity_poly.type
_entity_poly.pdbx_seq_one_letter_code
_entity_poly.pdbx_strand_id
1 'polypeptide(L)'
;MIIKIIEALRIAGTAFGVFWAYYVGETPQEILNVMTPWVVVSIAGTSGLEGLFFGRQAAIEKGYEQGSNYQTQSAIALLSYGVIALVVYFLKWGTNAELTIVLVFMFFTIFSGVNHARSVIQDKNYKWANLNRPFLAVLLTAVLWYPVVGSF
;
A
#
# COMPACT_ATOMS: atom_id res chain seq x y z
N MET A 1 10.64 -17.12 4.59
CA MET A 1 11.62 -16.12 5.08
C MET A 1 11.59 -14.86 4.24
N ILE A 2 11.78 -14.92 2.92
CA ILE A 2 11.80 -13.72 2.06
C ILE A 2 10.51 -12.89 2.10
N ILE A 3 9.33 -13.52 2.08
CA ILE A 3 8.04 -12.80 2.18
C ILE A 3 7.94 -12.01 3.49
N LYS A 4 8.42 -12.58 4.60
CA LYS A 4 8.45 -11.91 5.91
C LYS A 4 9.39 -10.73 5.94
N ILE A 5 10.52 -10.81 5.24
CA ILE A 5 11.45 -9.68 5.10
C ILE A 5 10.77 -8.57 4.29
N ILE A 6 10.13 -8.89 3.18
CA ILE A 6 9.39 -7.91 2.36
C ILE A 6 8.26 -7.27 3.18
N GLU A 7 7.52 -8.05 3.96
CA GLU A 7 6.48 -7.55 4.87
C GLU A 7 7.05 -6.58 5.92
N ALA A 8 8.19 -6.92 6.53
CA ALA A 8 8.86 -6.05 7.49
C ALA A 8 9.36 -4.75 6.83
N LEU A 9 9.95 -4.83 5.63
CA LEU A 9 10.40 -3.66 4.87
C LEU A 9 9.22 -2.76 4.48
N ARG A 10 8.09 -3.34 4.12
CA ARG A 10 6.85 -2.58 3.83
C ARG A 10 6.39 -1.80 5.05
N ILE A 11 6.32 -2.45 6.21
CA ILE A 11 5.89 -1.80 7.46
C ILE A 11 6.89 -0.72 7.88
N ALA A 12 8.19 -1.04 7.87
CA ALA A 12 9.25 -0.12 8.26
C ALA A 12 9.32 1.10 7.33
N GLY A 13 9.26 0.89 6.01
CA GLY A 13 9.27 1.97 5.02
C GLY A 13 8.05 2.87 5.11
N THR A 14 6.86 2.29 5.36
CA THR A 14 5.63 3.07 5.60
C THR A 14 5.74 3.88 6.89
N ALA A 15 6.15 3.25 8.00
CA ALA A 15 6.26 3.91 9.29
C ALA A 15 7.31 5.03 9.28
N PHE A 16 8.47 4.77 8.67
CA PHE A 16 9.51 5.77 8.47
C PHE A 16 9.02 6.92 7.60
N GLY A 17 8.36 6.62 6.48
CA GLY A 17 7.81 7.62 5.57
C GLY A 17 6.80 8.55 6.23
N VAL A 18 5.90 7.98 7.04
CA VAL A 18 4.92 8.73 7.82
C VAL A 18 5.63 9.64 8.82
N PHE A 19 6.52 9.08 9.64
CA PHE A 19 7.29 9.86 10.60
C PHE A 19 8.06 11.00 9.93
N TRP A 20 8.78 10.68 8.85
CA TRP A 20 9.61 11.62 8.14
C TRP A 20 8.79 12.75 7.52
N ALA A 21 7.66 12.44 6.90
CA ALA A 21 6.78 13.43 6.32
C ALA A 21 6.27 14.44 7.36
N TYR A 22 5.82 13.97 8.53
CA TYR A 22 5.40 14.86 9.62
C TYR A 22 6.56 15.58 10.31
N TYR A 23 7.77 15.03 10.24
CA TYR A 23 8.95 15.67 10.81
C TYR A 23 9.45 16.85 9.96
N VAL A 24 9.37 16.75 8.62
CA VAL A 24 9.91 17.76 7.71
C VAL A 24 8.88 18.68 7.07
N GLY A 25 7.61 18.25 6.98
CA GLY A 25 6.55 19.04 6.37
C GLY A 25 5.86 19.95 7.40
N GLU A 26 5.66 21.22 7.03
CA GLU A 26 4.98 22.20 7.89
C GLU A 26 3.50 22.36 7.49
N THR A 27 3.20 22.10 6.21
CA THR A 27 1.84 22.17 5.64
C THR A 27 1.31 20.79 5.25
N PRO A 28 -0.03 20.60 5.19
CA PRO A 28 -0.62 19.36 4.69
C PRO A 28 -0.08 18.92 3.31
N GLN A 29 0.18 19.89 2.42
CA GLN A 29 0.66 19.66 1.07
C GLN A 29 2.11 19.16 1.07
N GLU A 30 2.98 19.73 1.91
CA GLU A 30 4.36 19.27 2.07
C GLU A 30 4.42 17.88 2.69
N ILE A 31 3.60 17.64 3.72
CA ILE A 31 3.48 16.32 4.34
C ILE A 31 2.99 15.32 3.30
N LEU A 32 1.97 15.65 2.50
CA LEU A 32 1.47 14.79 1.43
C LEU A 32 2.54 14.50 0.37
N ASN A 33 3.26 15.53 -0.08
CA ASN A 33 4.33 15.41 -1.07
C ASN A 33 5.41 14.42 -0.62
N VAL A 34 5.88 14.54 0.63
CA VAL A 34 6.89 13.63 1.19
C VAL A 34 6.28 12.25 1.43
N MET A 35 5.08 12.16 2.00
CA MET A 35 4.48 10.89 2.38
C MET A 35 4.11 10.01 1.19
N THR A 36 3.70 10.61 0.06
CA THR A 36 3.22 9.92 -1.15
C THR A 36 4.18 8.83 -1.64
N PRO A 37 5.43 9.12 -2.04
CA PRO A 37 6.34 8.09 -2.53
C PRO A 37 6.66 7.06 -1.46
N TRP A 38 6.86 7.48 -0.20
CA TRP A 38 7.24 6.56 0.87
C TRP A 38 6.15 5.53 1.15
N VAL A 39 4.90 5.97 1.31
CA VAL A 39 3.78 5.09 1.64
C VAL A 39 3.40 4.21 0.45
N VAL A 40 3.21 4.82 -0.74
CA VAL A 40 2.70 4.08 -1.91
C VAL A 40 3.75 3.10 -2.42
N VAL A 41 5.04 3.46 -2.46
CA VAL A 41 6.10 2.54 -2.90
C VAL A 41 6.33 1.43 -1.87
N SER A 42 6.39 1.77 -0.57
CA SER A 42 6.60 0.77 0.47
C SER A 42 5.51 -0.28 0.47
N ILE A 43 4.25 0.10 0.22
CA ILE A 43 3.12 -0.82 0.21
C ILE A 43 2.89 -1.41 -1.18
N ALA A 44 2.49 -0.59 -2.15
CA ALA A 44 2.07 -1.07 -3.47
C ALA A 44 3.27 -1.50 -4.32
N GLY A 45 4.35 -0.71 -4.32
CA GLY A 45 5.59 -1.05 -5.05
C GLY A 45 6.17 -2.39 -4.59
N THR A 46 6.40 -2.57 -3.28
CA THR A 46 6.93 -3.84 -2.76
C THR A 46 5.95 -5.00 -2.95
N SER A 47 4.63 -4.78 -2.83
CA SER A 47 3.63 -5.82 -3.07
C SER A 47 3.58 -6.24 -4.55
N GLY A 48 3.76 -5.29 -5.47
CA GLY A 48 3.85 -5.57 -6.89
C GLY A 48 5.10 -6.40 -7.23
N LEU A 49 6.27 -6.02 -6.68
CA LEU A 49 7.50 -6.80 -6.82
C LEU A 49 7.36 -8.20 -6.18
N GLU A 50 6.79 -8.29 -4.97
CA GLU A 50 6.50 -9.55 -4.30
C GLU A 50 5.63 -10.46 -5.17
N GLY A 51 4.56 -9.91 -5.77
CA GLY A 51 3.65 -10.67 -6.62
C GLY A 51 4.30 -11.16 -7.92
N LEU A 52 5.18 -10.37 -8.52
CA LEU A 52 5.87 -10.74 -9.77
C LEU A 52 6.96 -11.79 -9.55
N PHE A 53 7.79 -11.63 -8.51
CA PHE A 53 8.95 -12.50 -8.30
C PHE A 53 8.68 -13.67 -7.34
N PHE A 54 7.72 -13.52 -6.43
CA PHE A 54 7.43 -14.48 -5.35
C PHE A 54 5.93 -14.79 -5.21
N GLY A 55 5.16 -14.63 -6.30
CA GLY A 55 3.70 -14.73 -6.29
C GLY A 55 3.17 -16.04 -5.71
N ARG A 56 3.84 -17.18 -6.00
CA ARG A 56 3.46 -18.49 -5.46
C ARG A 56 3.59 -18.54 -3.93
N GLN A 57 4.73 -18.09 -3.40
CA GLN A 57 4.99 -18.08 -1.96
C GLN A 57 4.05 -17.09 -1.26
N ALA A 58 3.87 -15.92 -1.86
CA ALA A 58 2.95 -14.88 -1.40
C ALA A 58 1.50 -15.38 -1.32
N ALA A 59 1.06 -16.20 -2.28
CA ALA A 59 -0.27 -16.80 -2.31
C ALA A 59 -0.45 -17.87 -1.22
N ILE A 60 0.53 -18.76 -1.06
CA ILE A 60 0.52 -19.79 0.00
C ILE A 60 0.40 -19.15 1.39
N GLU A 61 1.11 -18.04 1.61
CA GLU A 61 1.08 -17.33 2.89
C GLU A 61 -0.29 -16.68 3.18
N LYS A 62 -0.95 -16.18 2.14
CA LYS A 62 -2.30 -15.59 2.21
C LYS A 62 -3.41 -16.64 2.17
N GLY A 63 -3.08 -17.90 1.88
CA GLY A 63 -4.05 -18.99 1.71
C GLY A 63 -4.89 -18.86 0.44
N TYR A 64 -4.32 -18.28 -0.61
CA TYR A 64 -4.97 -18.10 -1.91
C TYR A 64 -4.51 -19.15 -2.93
N GLU A 65 -5.26 -19.26 -4.03
CA GLU A 65 -4.88 -20.06 -5.20
C GLU A 65 -3.48 -19.70 -5.72
N GLN A 66 -2.80 -20.62 -6.43
CA GLN A 66 -1.43 -20.41 -6.91
C GLN A 66 -1.39 -20.37 -8.43
N GLY A 67 -0.60 -19.46 -8.99
CA GLY A 67 -0.23 -19.46 -10.41
C GLY A 67 -1.33 -18.96 -11.35
N SER A 68 -2.30 -18.17 -10.87
CA SER A 68 -3.34 -17.62 -11.76
C SER A 68 -2.85 -16.36 -12.47
N ASN A 69 -3.25 -16.18 -13.74
CA ASN A 69 -2.92 -14.96 -14.52
C ASN A 69 -3.38 -13.69 -13.80
N TYR A 70 -4.47 -13.78 -13.04
CA TYR A 70 -4.99 -12.70 -12.23
C TYR A 70 -4.00 -12.23 -11.15
N GLN A 71 -3.19 -13.14 -10.58
CA GLN A 71 -2.16 -12.76 -9.61
C GLN A 71 -1.10 -11.87 -10.24
N THR A 72 -0.64 -12.23 -11.43
CA THR A 72 0.34 -11.43 -12.19
C THR A 72 -0.25 -10.07 -12.55
N GLN A 73 -1.49 -10.04 -13.05
CA GLN A 73 -2.18 -8.79 -13.36
C GLN A 73 -2.33 -7.88 -12.13
N SER A 74 -2.71 -8.45 -10.99
CA SER A 74 -2.84 -7.72 -9.72
C SER A 74 -1.48 -7.18 -9.24
N ALA A 75 -0.42 -7.97 -9.38
CA ALA A 75 0.94 -7.54 -9.06
C ALA A 75 1.41 -6.36 -9.93
N ILE A 76 1.12 -6.40 -11.24
CA ILE A 76 1.42 -5.29 -12.16
C ILE A 76 0.61 -4.05 -11.79
N ALA A 77 -0.68 -4.20 -11.48
CA ALA A 77 -1.52 -3.08 -11.05
C ALA A 77 -0.97 -2.41 -9.79
N LEU A 78 -0.57 -3.19 -8.78
CA LEU A 78 0.09 -2.68 -7.58
C LEU A 78 1.42 -1.98 -7.86
N LEU A 79 2.26 -2.58 -8.71
CA LEU A 79 3.53 -1.98 -9.11
C LEU A 79 3.30 -0.65 -9.83
N SER A 80 2.24 -0.54 -10.63
CA SER A 80 1.90 0.70 -11.35
C SER A 80 1.65 1.87 -10.39
N TYR A 81 0.99 1.65 -9.24
CA TYR A 81 0.81 2.69 -8.24
C TYR A 81 2.15 3.17 -7.67
N GLY A 82 3.06 2.24 -7.35
CA GLY A 82 4.40 2.57 -6.87
C GLY A 82 5.20 3.38 -7.90
N VAL A 83 5.17 2.97 -9.16
CA VAL A 83 5.87 3.69 -10.25
C VAL A 83 5.29 5.08 -10.45
N ILE A 84 3.96 5.23 -10.53
CA ILE A 84 3.32 6.53 -10.72
C ILE A 84 3.56 7.45 -9.52
N ALA A 85 3.57 6.94 -8.28
CA ALA A 85 3.92 7.74 -7.11
C ALA A 85 5.35 8.33 -7.20
N LEU A 86 6.32 7.54 -7.68
CA LEU A 86 7.68 8.03 -7.93
C LEU A 86 7.72 9.07 -9.05
N VAL A 87 6.98 8.86 -10.14
CA VAL A 87 6.89 9.81 -11.26
C VAL A 87 6.31 11.14 -10.79
N VAL A 88 5.18 11.11 -10.08
CA VAL A 88 4.52 12.29 -9.51
C VAL A 88 5.50 13.08 -8.63
N TYR A 89 6.21 12.37 -7.74
CA TYR A 89 7.17 12.98 -6.82
C TYR A 89 8.38 13.61 -7.54
N PHE A 90 9.10 12.83 -8.36
CA PHE A 90 10.33 13.30 -8.99
C PHE A 90 10.10 14.34 -10.10
N LEU A 91 8.97 14.25 -10.82
CA LEU A 91 8.62 15.23 -11.84
C LEU A 91 7.84 16.43 -11.29
N LYS A 92 7.58 16.48 -9.98
CA LYS A 92 6.91 17.60 -9.30
C LYS A 92 5.55 17.95 -9.93
N TRP A 93 4.72 16.94 -10.21
CA TRP A 93 3.39 17.15 -10.82
C TRP A 93 2.41 17.89 -9.90
N GLY A 94 2.75 18.04 -8.63
CA GLY A 94 2.04 18.88 -7.67
C GLY A 94 0.93 18.14 -6.92
N THR A 95 0.35 18.84 -5.95
CA THR A 95 -0.57 18.30 -4.93
C THR A 95 -1.78 17.57 -5.51
N ASN A 96 -2.37 18.05 -6.61
CA ASN A 96 -3.52 17.36 -7.22
C ASN A 96 -3.16 15.97 -7.75
N ALA A 97 -1.96 15.79 -8.30
CA ALA A 97 -1.50 14.49 -8.77
C ALA A 97 -1.18 13.55 -7.59
N GLU A 98 -0.60 14.09 -6.52
CA GLU A 98 -0.33 13.38 -5.25
C GLU A 98 -1.64 12.90 -4.60
N LEU A 99 -2.62 13.79 -4.46
CA LEU A 99 -3.96 13.46 -3.99
C LEU A 99 -4.58 12.36 -4.85
N THR A 100 -4.50 12.46 -6.17
CA THR A 100 -5.09 11.46 -7.07
C THR A 100 -4.48 10.08 -6.83
N ILE A 101 -3.14 9.96 -6.80
CA ILE A 101 -2.49 8.66 -6.60
C ILE A 101 -2.70 8.11 -5.19
N VAL A 102 -2.64 8.97 -4.17
CA VAL A 102 -2.89 8.58 -2.77
C VAL A 102 -4.33 8.12 -2.58
N LEU A 103 -5.31 8.83 -3.12
CA LEU A 103 -6.72 8.46 -3.02
C LEU A 103 -7.00 7.12 -3.70
N VAL A 104 -6.53 6.93 -4.94
CA VAL A 104 -6.68 5.64 -5.66
C VAL A 104 -6.05 4.51 -4.85
N PHE A 105 -4.85 4.73 -4.30
CA PHE A 105 -4.17 3.77 -3.44
C PHE A 105 -4.90 3.50 -2.12
N MET A 106 -5.49 4.52 -1.49
CA MET A 106 -6.30 4.38 -0.28
C MET A 106 -7.55 3.55 -0.54
N PHE A 107 -8.29 3.85 -1.61
CA PHE A 107 -9.45 3.06 -2.02
C PHE A 107 -9.06 1.60 -2.29
N PHE A 108 -7.97 1.37 -3.02
CA PHE A 108 -7.43 0.02 -3.21
C PHE A 108 -7.17 -0.68 -1.86
N THR A 109 -6.53 0.01 -0.91
CA THR A 109 -6.17 -0.58 0.39
C THR A 109 -7.42 -0.87 1.25
N ILE A 110 -8.42 0.01 1.21
CA ILE A 110 -9.72 -0.19 1.88
C ILE A 110 -10.43 -1.41 1.29
N PHE A 111 -10.59 -1.48 -0.03
CA PHE A 111 -11.23 -2.62 -0.68
C PHE A 111 -10.44 -3.91 -0.51
N SER A 112 -9.11 -3.84 -0.46
CA SER A 112 -8.26 -4.97 -0.09
C SER A 112 -8.58 -5.44 1.33
N GLY A 113 -8.66 -4.53 2.31
CA GLY A 113 -9.08 -4.85 3.68
C GLY A 113 -10.44 -5.54 3.72
N VAL A 114 -11.43 -5.04 2.96
CA VAL A 114 -12.75 -5.67 2.83
C VAL A 114 -12.65 -7.08 2.24
N ASN A 115 -11.86 -7.28 1.19
CA ASN A 115 -11.67 -8.60 0.59
C ASN A 115 -11.03 -9.60 1.58
N HIS A 116 -10.04 -9.14 2.35
CA HIS A 116 -9.41 -9.96 3.39
C HIS A 116 -10.40 -10.31 4.50
N ALA A 117 -11.21 -9.35 4.97
CA ALA A 117 -12.28 -9.61 5.93
C ALA A 117 -13.31 -10.61 5.40
N ARG A 118 -13.73 -10.45 4.13
CA ARG A 118 -14.61 -11.40 3.44
C ARG A 118 -14.01 -12.80 3.40
N SER A 119 -12.70 -12.94 3.15
CA SER A 119 -12.03 -14.25 3.13
C SER A 119 -11.96 -14.91 4.51
N VAL A 120 -11.77 -14.11 5.57
CA VAL A 120 -11.86 -14.63 6.95
C VAL A 120 -13.25 -15.17 7.26
N ILE A 121 -14.30 -14.42 6.88
CA ILE A 121 -15.69 -14.75 7.22
C ILE A 121 -16.25 -15.88 6.35
N GLN A 122 -16.12 -15.77 5.02
CA GLN A 122 -16.74 -16.68 4.06
C GLN A 122 -15.89 -17.92 3.79
N ASP A 123 -14.59 -17.73 3.58
CA ASP A 123 -13.69 -18.83 3.21
C ASP A 123 -13.03 -19.48 4.46
N LYS A 124 -13.29 -18.95 5.66
CA LYS A 124 -12.65 -19.37 6.93
C LYS A 124 -11.12 -19.31 6.85
N ASN A 125 -10.59 -18.37 6.08
CA ASN A 125 -9.16 -18.25 5.82
C ASN A 125 -8.48 -17.37 6.89
N TYR A 126 -8.15 -17.97 8.04
CA TYR A 126 -7.57 -17.28 9.21
C TYR A 126 -6.06 -17.02 9.13
N LYS A 127 -5.47 -16.99 7.93
CA LYS A 127 -4.05 -16.59 7.79
C LYS A 127 -3.85 -15.18 8.34
N TRP A 128 -2.70 -14.95 8.97
CA TRP A 128 -2.37 -13.67 9.62
C TRP A 128 -2.58 -12.46 8.71
N ALA A 129 -2.18 -12.57 7.44
CA ALA A 129 -2.37 -11.53 6.44
C ALA A 129 -3.84 -11.14 6.21
N ASN A 130 -4.78 -12.07 6.40
CA ASN A 130 -6.22 -11.78 6.25
C ASN A 130 -6.80 -11.15 7.52
N LEU A 131 -6.28 -11.53 8.69
CA LEU A 131 -6.71 -10.98 9.97
C LEU A 131 -6.21 -9.56 10.17
N ASN A 132 -4.96 -9.27 9.83
CA ASN A 132 -4.33 -7.98 10.13
C ASN A 132 -4.66 -6.88 9.10
N ARG A 133 -4.92 -7.24 7.83
CA ARG A 133 -5.09 -6.26 6.75
C ARG A 133 -6.23 -5.25 7.00
N PRO A 134 -7.42 -5.63 7.48
CA PRO A 134 -8.48 -4.67 7.78
C PRO A 134 -8.03 -3.59 8.77
N PHE A 135 -7.32 -3.97 9.84
CA PHE A 135 -6.82 -3.03 10.85
C PHE A 135 -5.75 -2.11 10.27
N LEU A 136 -4.82 -2.65 9.46
CA LEU A 136 -3.79 -1.86 8.80
C LEU A 136 -4.39 -0.84 7.81
N ALA A 137 -5.46 -1.20 7.09
CA ALA A 137 -6.16 -0.28 6.20
C ALA A 137 -6.80 0.89 6.96
N VAL A 138 -7.42 0.61 8.11
CA VAL A 138 -7.99 1.64 9.00
C VAL A 138 -6.90 2.55 9.55
N LEU A 139 -5.81 1.97 10.05
CA LEU A 139 -4.67 2.74 10.59
C LEU A 139 -4.06 3.64 9.52
N LEU A 140 -3.83 3.11 8.33
CA LEU A 140 -3.28 3.89 7.22
C LEU A 140 -4.20 5.03 6.82
N THR A 141 -5.52 4.80 6.82
CA THR A 141 -6.52 5.85 6.55
C THR A 141 -6.46 6.95 7.60
N ALA A 142 -6.35 6.59 8.88
CA ALA A 142 -6.25 7.57 9.97
C ALA A 142 -4.99 8.43 9.85
N VAL A 143 -3.84 7.82 9.50
CA VAL A 143 -2.56 8.52 9.36
C VAL A 143 -2.56 9.48 8.16
N LEU A 144 -3.19 9.08 7.05
CA LEU A 144 -3.30 9.90 5.84
C LEU A 144 -4.38 10.98 5.93
N TRP A 145 -5.26 10.93 6.95
CA TRP A 145 -6.42 11.82 7.05
C TRP A 145 -6.04 13.30 6.96
N TYR A 146 -5.13 13.76 7.82
CA TYR A 146 -4.72 15.16 7.88
C TYR A 146 -4.09 15.67 6.57
N PRO A 147 -3.04 15.05 6.01
CA PRO A 147 -2.41 15.54 4.79
C PRO A 147 -3.33 15.45 3.57
N VAL A 148 -4.27 14.49 3.53
CA VAL A 148 -5.25 14.41 2.44
C VAL A 148 -6.31 15.49 2.55
N VAL A 149 -6.98 15.61 3.71
CA VAL A 149 -8.08 16.59 3.89
C VAL A 149 -7.59 18.03 3.85
N GLY A 150 -6.41 18.30 4.44
CA GLY A 150 -5.83 19.64 4.45
C GLY A 150 -5.20 20.08 3.12
N SER A 151 -5.16 19.19 2.11
CA SER A 151 -4.61 19.47 0.79
C SER A 151 -5.67 19.78 -0.29
N PHE A 152 -6.96 19.71 0.06
CA PHE A 152 -8.06 20.25 -0.76
C PHE A 152 -8.20 21.77 -0.55
#